data_AF-A0A3D1YXU7-F1
#
_entry.id   AF-A0A3D1YXU7-F1
#
_cell.length_a   1.000
_cell.length_b   1.000
_cell.length_c   1.000
_cell.angle_alpha   90.00
_cell.angle_beta   90.00
_cell.angle_gamma   90.00
#
_symmetry.space_group_name_H-M   'P 1'
#
loop_
_entity.id
_entity.type
_entity.pdbx_description
1 polymer ?
#
loop_
_entity_poly.entity_id
_entity_poly.type
_entity_poly.pdbx_seq_one_letter_code
_entity_poly.pdbx_strand_id
1 'polypeptide(L)'
;MFPGDGDDAHSLIINADSALDLAKNEGKDNYQIYTPAMNEHQTKKFAMVNHIRRALEKEEFRVYYQPLVKTDTGDIIGAEALIRWIHPELGFVLPMDFIGLAEEY
;
A
#
# COMPACT_ATOMS: atom_id res chain seq x y z
N MET A 1 27.77 -20.72 -25.58
CA MET A 1 27.83 -20.11 -26.92
C MET A 1 26.53 -19.32 -27.07
N PHE A 2 26.60 -18.00 -26.86
CA PHE A 2 25.58 -17.03 -27.30
C PHE A 2 25.71 -16.85 -28.82
N PRO A 3 24.64 -16.46 -29.54
CA PRO A 3 24.47 -15.02 -29.82
C PRO A 3 23.00 -14.58 -29.94
N GLY A 4 22.76 -13.27 -30.02
CA GLY A 4 21.57 -12.75 -30.71
C GLY A 4 20.84 -11.58 -30.05
N ASP A 5 21.55 -10.45 -29.92
CA ASP A 5 21.11 -9.07 -30.18
C ASP A 5 19.68 -8.63 -29.85
N GLY A 6 19.61 -7.52 -29.11
CA GLY A 6 18.41 -6.69 -29.08
C GLY A 6 18.50 -5.60 -28.04
N ASP A 7 19.33 -4.59 -28.30
CA ASP A 7 19.33 -3.31 -27.59
C ASP A 7 17.92 -2.75 -27.53
N ASP A 8 17.35 -2.66 -26.32
CA ASP A 8 16.19 -1.81 -26.09
C ASP A 8 16.58 -0.74 -25.07
N ALA A 9 17.14 0.36 -25.59
CA ALA A 9 17.37 1.59 -24.84
C ALA A 9 16.10 2.10 -24.14
N HIS A 10 14.91 1.62 -24.55
CA HIS A 10 13.62 1.90 -23.92
C HIS A 10 13.46 1.22 -22.54
N SER A 11 14.07 0.05 -22.34
CA SER A 11 14.04 -0.69 -21.06
C SER A 11 14.96 -0.08 -19.99
N LEU A 12 16.03 0.61 -20.41
CA LEU A 12 16.93 1.36 -19.51
C LEU A 12 16.29 2.66 -19.02
N ILE A 13 15.45 3.31 -19.82
CA ILE A 13 14.74 4.54 -19.44
C ILE A 13 13.57 4.25 -18.50
N ILE A 14 12.81 3.17 -18.74
CA ILE A 14 11.72 2.73 -17.85
C ILE A 14 12.26 2.30 -16.47
N ASN A 15 13.44 1.69 -16.43
CA ASN A 15 14.11 1.34 -15.18
C ASN A 15 14.77 2.55 -14.49
N ALA A 16 15.09 3.63 -15.21
CA ALA A 16 15.59 4.87 -14.62
C ALA A 16 14.49 5.67 -13.92
N ASP A 17 13.28 5.75 -14.51
CA ASP A 17 12.13 6.41 -13.89
C ASP A 17 11.60 5.63 -12.68
N SER A 18 11.55 4.29 -12.78
CA SER A 18 11.12 3.44 -11.66
C SER A 18 12.10 3.46 -10.48
N ALA A 19 13.39 3.71 -10.72
CA ALA A 19 14.39 3.88 -9.65
C ALA A 19 14.34 5.29 -9.04
N LEU A 20 13.90 6.31 -9.78
CA LEU A 20 13.83 7.70 -9.31
C LEU A 20 12.68 7.92 -8.32
N ASP A 21 11.54 7.25 -8.51
CA ASP A 21 10.40 7.36 -7.59
C ASP A 21 10.59 6.53 -6.31
N LEU A 22 11.34 5.42 -6.38
CA LEU A 22 11.75 4.65 -5.19
C LEU A 22 12.76 5.40 -4.30
N ALA A 23 13.56 6.29 -4.86
CA ALA A 23 14.55 7.08 -4.10
C ALA A 23 13.97 8.35 -3.43
N LYS A 24 12.72 8.73 -3.72
CA LYS A 24 12.13 9.98 -3.21
C LYS A 24 11.30 9.82 -1.93
N ASN A 25 10.84 8.61 -1.61
CA ASN A 25 10.01 8.37 -0.41
C ASN A 25 10.80 7.87 0.82
N GLU A 26 12.06 7.50 0.67
CA GLU A 26 12.94 7.19 1.80
C GLU A 26 14.12 8.16 1.77
N GLY A 27 14.21 9.01 2.80
CA GLY A 27 15.23 10.04 2.91
C GLY A 27 16.65 9.51 2.62
N LYS A 28 17.43 10.36 1.94
CA LYS A 28 18.89 10.31 1.70
C LYS A 28 19.60 9.06 2.29
N ASP A 29 20.17 8.29 1.36
CA ASP A 29 21.06 7.14 1.54
C ASP A 29 20.40 5.79 1.86
N ASN A 30 19.75 5.18 0.86
CA ASN A 30 19.68 3.72 0.86
C ASN A 30 19.76 3.11 -0.53
N TYR A 31 20.73 2.21 -0.69
CA TYR A 31 20.96 1.41 -1.88
C TYR A 31 20.21 0.09 -1.70
N GLN A 32 19.02 -0.05 -2.28
CA GLN A 32 18.24 -1.29 -2.19
C GLN A 32 18.76 -2.29 -3.23
N ILE A 33 19.54 -3.27 -2.79
CA ILE A 33 20.05 -4.37 -3.62
C ILE A 33 18.90 -5.31 -3.96
N TYR A 34 18.71 -5.59 -5.26
CA TYR A 34 17.73 -6.55 -5.77
C TYR A 34 17.94 -7.93 -5.13
N THR A 35 17.01 -8.36 -4.29
CA THR A 35 17.05 -9.67 -3.61
C THR A 35 15.74 -10.44 -3.86
N PRO A 36 15.74 -11.78 -3.80
CA PRO A 36 14.51 -12.58 -3.92
C PRO A 36 13.41 -12.19 -2.91
N ALA A 37 13.78 -11.68 -1.73
CA ALA A 37 12.84 -11.13 -0.74
C ALA A 37 12.03 -9.93 -1.28
N MET A 38 12.61 -9.18 -2.21
CA MET A 38 11.96 -8.06 -2.89
C MET A 38 10.82 -8.54 -3.80
N ASN A 39 10.97 -9.70 -4.46
CA ASN A 39 9.91 -10.31 -5.27
C ASN A 39 8.73 -10.78 -4.40
N GLU A 40 9.00 -11.36 -3.22
CA GLU A 40 7.94 -11.79 -2.30
C GLU A 40 7.16 -10.57 -1.75
N HIS A 41 7.87 -9.49 -1.41
CA HIS A 41 7.25 -8.26 -0.93
C HIS A 41 6.35 -7.61 -2.00
N GLN A 42 6.83 -7.49 -3.25
CA GLN A 42 6.03 -6.97 -4.35
C GLN A 42 4.80 -7.85 -4.64
N THR A 43 4.96 -9.17 -4.58
CA THR A 43 3.84 -10.11 -4.79
C THR A 43 2.76 -9.93 -3.72
N LYS A 44 3.15 -9.80 -2.44
CA LYS A 44 2.21 -9.54 -1.32
C LYS A 44 1.50 -8.20 -1.48
N LYS A 45 2.21 -7.14 -1.88
CA LYS A 45 1.64 -5.82 -2.15
C LYS A 45 0.58 -5.89 -3.26
N PHE A 46 0.91 -6.51 -4.39
CA PHE A 46 -0.02 -6.68 -5.51
C PHE A 46 -1.26 -7.49 -5.13
N ALA A 47 -1.08 -8.58 -4.38
CA ALA A 47 -2.20 -9.37 -3.86
C ALA A 47 -3.12 -8.51 -2.98
N MET A 48 -2.55 -7.73 -2.06
CA MET A 48 -3.32 -6.85 -1.17
C MET A 48 -4.13 -5.80 -1.94
N VAL A 49 -3.55 -5.15 -2.95
CA VAL A 49 -4.29 -4.20 -3.82
C VAL A 49 -5.48 -4.87 -4.50
N ASN A 50 -5.31 -6.10 -4.99
CA ASN A 50 -6.42 -6.84 -5.58
C ASN A 50 -7.48 -7.25 -4.53
N HIS A 51 -7.09 -7.51 -3.29
CA HIS A 51 -8.04 -7.72 -2.20
C HIS A 51 -8.82 -6.43 -1.90
N ILE A 52 -8.16 -5.26 -1.84
CA ILE A 52 -8.81 -3.96 -1.60
C ILE A 52 -9.87 -3.67 -2.67
N ARG A 53 -9.55 -3.88 -3.96
CA ARG A 53 -10.51 -3.68 -5.06
C ARG A 53 -11.75 -4.56 -4.93
N ARG A 54 -11.56 -5.85 -4.62
CA ARG A 54 -12.66 -6.80 -4.42
C ARG A 54 -13.46 -6.49 -3.15
N ALA A 55 -12.81 -6.00 -2.10
CA ALA A 55 -13.44 -5.64 -0.85
C ALA A 55 -14.45 -4.49 -0.98
N LEU A 56 -14.23 -3.58 -1.93
CA LEU A 56 -15.21 -2.54 -2.29
C LEU A 56 -16.47 -3.17 -2.90
N GLU A 57 -16.31 -4.06 -3.89
CA GLU A 57 -17.44 -4.74 -4.55
C GLU A 57 -18.21 -5.67 -3.61
N LYS A 58 -17.51 -6.27 -2.64
CA LYS A 58 -18.08 -7.23 -1.67
C LYS A 58 -18.56 -6.59 -0.38
N GLU A 59 -18.54 -5.27 -0.27
CA GLU A 59 -18.92 -4.53 0.94
C GLU A 59 -18.21 -5.06 2.19
N GLU A 60 -16.89 -5.26 2.12
CA GLU A 60 -16.09 -5.77 3.25
C GLU A 60 -15.55 -4.64 4.14
N PHE A 61 -15.67 -3.39 3.68
CA PHE A 61 -15.34 -2.21 4.47
C PHE A 61 -16.51 -1.77 5.36
N ARG A 62 -16.18 -1.28 6.55
CA ARG A 62 -17.10 -0.73 7.54
C ARG A 62 -16.55 0.59 8.06
N VAL A 63 -17.44 1.48 8.46
CA VAL A 63 -17.07 2.72 9.17
C VAL A 63 -17.34 2.54 10.64
N TYR A 64 -16.30 2.72 11.45
CA TYR A 64 -16.39 2.75 12.91
C TYR A 64 -16.29 4.22 13.34
N TYR A 65 -16.89 4.55 14.48
CA TYR A 65 -16.89 5.93 14.98
C TYR A 65 -16.18 5.99 16.33
N GLN A 66 -15.20 6.89 16.43
CA GLN A 66 -14.52 7.19 17.68
C GLN A 66 -14.99 8.57 18.19
N PRO A 67 -15.58 8.67 19.40
CA PRO A 67 -16.07 9.95 19.90
C PRO A 67 -14.92 10.92 20.18
N LEU A 68 -15.12 12.18 19.78
CA LEU A 68 -14.27 13.30 20.17
C LEU A 68 -14.92 13.97 21.38
N VAL A 69 -14.19 14.04 22.48
CA VAL A 69 -14.68 14.58 23.74
C VAL A 69 -13.97 15.87 24.11
N LYS A 70 -14.70 16.82 24.67
CA LYS A 70 -14.14 18.03 25.25
C LYS A 70 -13.40 17.64 26.55
N THR A 71 -12.12 17.97 26.66
CA THR A 71 -11.27 17.46 27.77
C THR A 71 -11.62 18.03 29.14
N ASP A 72 -12.23 19.21 29.19
CA ASP A 72 -12.62 19.90 30.41
C ASP A 72 -13.98 19.45 30.97
N THR A 73 -14.95 19.14 30.10
CA THR A 73 -16.32 18.75 30.51
C THR A 73 -16.62 17.27 30.30
N GLY A 74 -15.89 16.59 29.41
CA GLY A 74 -16.18 15.23 28.97
C GLY A 74 -17.32 15.13 27.94
N ASP A 75 -17.89 16.27 27.51
CA ASP A 75 -18.98 16.27 26.54
C ASP A 75 -18.51 15.77 25.18
N ILE A 76 -19.34 14.95 24.51
CA ILE A 76 -19.09 14.53 23.13
C ILE A 76 -19.35 15.71 22.20
N ILE A 77 -18.31 16.14 21.49
CA ILE A 77 -18.36 17.28 20.56
C ILE A 77 -18.34 16.83 19.10
N GLY A 78 -18.12 15.55 18.84
CA GLY A 78 -18.13 14.97 17.50
C GLY A 78 -17.70 13.50 17.51
N ALA A 79 -17.49 12.95 16.33
CA ALA A 79 -16.90 11.63 16.16
C ALA A 79 -16.02 11.58 14.91
N GLU A 80 -14.89 10.90 15.01
CA GLU A 80 -14.04 10.57 13.88
C GLU A 80 -14.55 9.28 13.21
N ALA A 81 -14.69 9.32 11.89
CA ALA A 81 -15.07 8.17 11.08
C ALA A 81 -13.80 7.41 10.66
N LEU A 82 -13.70 6.15 11.09
CA LEU A 82 -12.52 5.32 10.89
C LEU A 82 -12.88 4.09 10.05
N ILE A 83 -12.26 3.95 8.89
CA ILE A 83 -12.46 2.79 8.02
C ILE A 83 -11.88 1.52 8.65
N ARG A 84 -12.61 0.41 8.51
CA ARG A 84 -12.24 -0.93 8.95
C ARG A 84 -12.49 -1.93 7.84
N TRP A 85 -11.60 -2.89 7.68
CA TRP A 85 -11.75 -3.95 6.71
C TRP A 85 -11.94 -5.28 7.42
N ILE A 86 -13.09 -5.90 7.19
CA ILE A 86 -13.43 -7.22 7.69
C ILE A 86 -13.37 -8.18 6.49
N HIS A 87 -12.18 -8.68 6.20
CA HIS A 87 -11.97 -9.63 5.12
C HIS A 87 -12.43 -11.03 5.57
N PRO A 88 -13.12 -11.82 4.73
CA PRO A 88 -13.65 -13.13 5.11
C PRO A 88 -12.57 -14.13 5.55
N GLU A 89 -11.41 -14.11 4.89
CA GLU A 89 -10.29 -15.05 5.17
C GLU A 89 -9.22 -14.45 6.10
N LEU A 90 -8.77 -13.21 5.85
CA LEU A 90 -7.75 -12.53 6.67
C LEU A 90 -8.30 -11.99 8.00
N GLY A 91 -9.62 -11.96 8.17
CA GLY A 91 -10.27 -11.38 9.33
C GLY A 91 -10.18 -9.86 9.34
N PHE A 92 -9.94 -9.28 10.51
CA PHE A 92 -9.82 -7.84 10.68
C PHE A 92 -8.44 -7.37 10.21
N VAL A 93 -8.38 -6.69 9.07
CA VAL A 93 -7.13 -6.16 8.50
C VAL A 93 -6.85 -4.79 9.11
N LEU A 94 -5.63 -4.57 9.59
CA LEU A 94 -5.27 -3.32 10.25
C LEU A 94 -5.25 -2.17 9.25
N PRO A 95 -5.74 -0.97 9.62
CA PRO A 95 -5.71 0.22 8.76
C PRO A 95 -4.33 0.51 8.14
N MET A 96 -3.26 0.35 8.92
CA MET A 96 -1.89 0.61 8.43
C MET A 96 -1.45 -0.35 7.32
N ASP A 97 -2.04 -1.54 7.22
CA ASP A 97 -1.65 -2.55 6.24
C ASP A 97 -2.29 -2.32 4.85
N PHE A 98 -3.38 -1.55 4.77
CA PHE A 98 -4.12 -1.36 3.52
C PHE A 98 -4.35 0.10 3.12
N ILE A 99 -4.39 1.06 4.06
CA ILE A 99 -4.70 2.46 3.72
C ILE A 99 -3.63 3.03 2.78
N GLY A 100 -2.34 2.87 3.10
CA GLY A 100 -1.27 3.37 2.24
C GLY A 100 -1.31 2.76 0.83
N LEU A 101 -1.71 1.49 0.72
CA LEU A 101 -1.87 0.81 -0.57
C LEU A 101 -3.09 1.30 -1.35
N ALA A 102 -4.17 1.69 -0.66
CA ALA A 102 -5.38 2.23 -1.28
C ALA A 102 -5.21 3.68 -1.72
N GLU A 103 -4.29 4.44 -1.12
CA GLU A 103 -3.99 5.81 -1.54
C GLU A 103 -3.05 5.87 -2.76
N GLU A 104 -2.18 4.87 -2.91
CA GLU A 104 -1.25 4.76 -4.03
C GLU A 104 -1.89 4.27 -5.35
N TYR A 105 -3.04 3.59 -5.31
CA TYR A 105 -3.65 2.87 -6.45
C TYR A 105 -5.16 3.02 -6.59
#